data_AF-A0A1W9SWA5-F1
#
_entry.id   AF-A0A1W9SWA5-F1
#
_cell.length_a   1.000
_cell.length_b   1.000
_cell.length_c   1.000
_cell.angle_alpha   90.00
_cell.angle_beta   90.00
_cell.angle_gamma   90.00
#
_symmetry.space_group_name_H-M   'P 1'
#
loop_
_entity.id
_entity.type
_entity.pdbx_description
1 polymer ?
#
loop_
_entity_poly.entity_id
_entity_poly.type
_entity_poly.pdbx_seq_one_letter_code
_entity_poly.pdbx_strand_id
1 'polypeptide(L)'
;MAVKNDIILIYRKDSPMCFARIENIKPDAKKDWYHVKILMLQIPLQVVTWILKDIYINGEEFFMDNKKMQIKIIQCPKDKNIDFDNLSIDKTKEKNLKKKSKKEEKQKNAEIISFADIKKTKQKKQ
;
A
#
# COMPACT_ATOMS: atom_id res chain seq x y z
N MET A 1 13.56 -12.62 2.41
CA MET A 1 13.00 -12.20 3.70
C MET A 1 12.10 -11.01 3.51
N ALA A 2 10.91 -11.03 4.12
CA ALA A 2 10.03 -9.87 4.14
C ALA A 2 10.68 -8.74 4.94
N VAL A 3 10.52 -7.50 4.48
CA VAL A 3 11.03 -6.30 5.14
C VAL A 3 9.90 -5.33 5.46
N LYS A 4 10.24 -4.24 6.15
CA LYS A 4 9.29 -3.18 6.46
C LYS A 4 8.60 -2.67 5.18
N ASN A 5 7.30 -2.47 5.27
CA ASN A 5 6.36 -2.04 4.23
C ASN A 5 6.01 -3.10 3.16
N ASP A 6 6.60 -4.30 3.21
CA ASP A 6 6.18 -5.37 2.32
C ASP A 6 4.73 -5.78 2.59
N ILE A 7 4.01 -6.04 1.51
CA ILE A 7 2.70 -6.70 1.55
C ILE A 7 2.94 -8.20 1.53
N ILE A 8 2.32 -8.89 2.48
CA ILE A 8 2.35 -10.32 2.61
C ILE A 8 0.94 -10.90 2.53
N LEU A 9 0.84 -12.14 2.07
CA LEU A 9 -0.35 -12.97 2.14
C LEU A 9 -0.13 -14.05 3.20
N ILE A 10 -1.05 -14.10 4.15
CA ILE A 10 -1.05 -15.08 5.23
C ILE A 10 -1.94 -16.25 4.81
N TYR A 11 -1.39 -17.46 4.85
CA TYR A 11 -2.12 -18.71 4.66
C TYR A 11 -2.43 -19.36 6.00
N ARG A 12 -3.56 -20.05 6.06
CA ARG A 12 -4.00 -20.87 7.20
C ARG A 12 -4.57 -22.18 6.67
N LYS A 13 -4.04 -23.32 7.12
CA LYS A 13 -4.42 -24.66 6.64
C LYS A 13 -4.44 -24.70 5.10
N ASP A 14 -3.35 -24.25 4.49
CA ASP A 14 -3.13 -24.22 3.03
C ASP A 14 -4.10 -23.33 2.22
N SER A 15 -4.98 -22.58 2.89
CA SER A 15 -5.90 -21.62 2.27
C SER A 15 -5.44 -20.17 2.52
N PRO A 16 -5.49 -19.27 1.53
CA PRO A 16 -5.19 -17.85 1.76
C PRO A 16 -6.22 -17.26 2.74
N MET A 17 -5.74 -16.58 3.76
CA MET A 17 -6.58 -16.01 4.83
C MET A 17 -6.77 -14.50 4.63
N CYS A 18 -5.68 -13.73 4.61
CA CYS A 18 -5.74 -12.28 4.46
C CYS A 18 -4.40 -11.69 3.99
N PHE A 19 -4.47 -10.49 3.43
CA PHE A 19 -3.29 -9.66 3.21
C PHE A 19 -2.93 -8.91 4.49
N ALA A 20 -1.64 -8.65 4.65
CA ALA A 20 -1.11 -7.82 5.71
C ALA A 20 0.11 -7.03 5.24
N ARG A 21 0.47 -5.98 5.98
CA ARG A 21 1.71 -5.22 5.77
C ARG A 21 2.64 -5.37 6.96
N ILE A 22 3.92 -5.58 6.68
CA ILE A 22 4.95 -5.54 7.72
C ILE A 22 5.19 -4.09 8.14
N GLU A 23 4.92 -3.77 9.40
CA GLU A 23 5.14 -2.43 9.95
C GLU A 23 6.54 -2.30 10.58
N ASN A 24 7.04 -3.39 11.18
CA ASN A 24 8.35 -3.41 11.82
C ASN A 24 8.84 -4.84 12.07
N ILE A 25 10.17 -5.04 12.07
CA ILE A 25 10.83 -6.29 12.45
C ILE A 25 11.97 -5.92 13.41
N LYS A 26 11.94 -6.43 14.65
CA LYS A 26 12.98 -6.20 15.66
C LYS A 26 13.47 -7.55 16.20
N PRO A 27 14.78 -7.70 16.49
CA PRO A 27 15.29 -8.93 17.10
C PRO A 27 14.64 -9.17 18.47
N ASP A 28 14.36 -10.43 18.77
CA ASP A 28 13.97 -10.93 20.09
C ASP A 28 15.22 -11.33 20.91
N ALA A 29 15.07 -11.61 22.20
CA ALA A 29 16.16 -12.10 23.04
C ALA A 29 16.71 -13.46 22.55
N LYS A 30 15.89 -14.28 21.88
CA LYS A 30 16.33 -15.55 21.29
C LYS A 30 16.95 -15.33 19.92
N LYS A 31 18.09 -15.99 19.69
CA LYS A 31 18.80 -15.96 18.40
C LYS A 31 17.85 -16.36 17.26
N ASP A 32 17.85 -15.56 16.19
CA ASP A 32 17.06 -15.75 14.96
C ASP A 32 15.53 -15.63 15.15
N TRP A 33 15.06 -15.15 16.31
CA TRP A 33 13.67 -14.78 16.54
C TRP A 33 13.49 -13.26 16.47
N TYR A 34 12.30 -12.85 16.05
CA TYR A 34 11.98 -11.44 15.81
C TYR A 34 10.56 -11.12 16.26
N HIS A 35 10.39 -9.95 16.87
CA HIS A 35 9.09 -9.31 17.00
C HIS A 35 8.72 -8.63 15.68
N VAL A 36 7.73 -9.21 15.00
CA VAL A 36 7.19 -8.72 13.73
C VAL A 36 5.87 -8.03 13.99
N LYS A 37 5.83 -6.71 13.83
CA LYS A 37 4.60 -5.91 13.89
C LYS A 37 3.93 -5.97 12.52
N ILE A 38 2.69 -6.42 12.48
CA ILE A 38 1.93 -6.72 11.25
C ILE A 38 0.60 -5.97 11.31
N LEU A 39 0.30 -5.20 10.26
CA LEU A 39 -1.01 -4.59 10.04
C LEU A 39 -1.84 -5.51 9.13
N MET A 40 -2.89 -6.11 9.66
CA MET A 40 -3.87 -6.88 8.91
C MET A 40 -4.74 -5.94 8.07
N LEU A 41 -4.75 -6.15 6.75
CA LEU A 41 -5.48 -5.32 5.80
C LEU A 41 -6.89 -5.87 5.58
N GLN A 42 -7.66 -5.93 6.67
CA GLN A 42 -9.05 -6.36 6.71
C GLN A 42 -9.93 -5.28 7.37
N ILE A 43 -11.26 -5.44 7.33
CA ILE A 43 -12.19 -4.53 8.01
C ILE A 43 -12.75 -5.23 9.26
N PRO A 44 -12.57 -4.66 10.46
CA PRO A 44 -11.76 -3.48 10.77
C PRO A 44 -10.25 -3.76 10.65
N LEU A 45 -9.45 -2.71 10.46
CA LEU A 45 -7.99 -2.84 10.45
C LEU A 45 -7.50 -3.29 11.82
N GLN A 46 -6.61 -4.28 11.84
CA GLN A 46 -6.07 -4.83 13.08
C GLN A 46 -4.54 -4.86 13.03
N VAL A 47 -3.90 -4.53 14.14
CA VAL A 47 -2.44 -4.61 14.26
C VAL A 47 -2.10 -5.68 15.28
N VAL A 48 -1.21 -6.60 14.91
CA VAL A 48 -0.71 -7.65 15.78
C VAL A 48 0.81 -7.62 15.82
N THR A 49 1.40 -8.21 16.86
CA THR A 49 2.84 -8.44 16.94
C THR A 49 3.07 -9.92 17.18
N TRP A 50 3.76 -10.57 16.25
CA TRP A 50 4.10 -12.00 16.32
C TRP A 50 5.58 -12.17 16.61
N ILE A 51 5.93 -13.21 17.37
CA ILE A 51 7.33 -13.62 17.57
C ILE A 51 7.60 -14.75 16.58
N LEU A 52 8.38 -14.47 15.54
CA LEU A 52 8.64 -15.39 14.43
C LEU A 52 10.14 -15.62 14.28
N LYS A 53 10.52 -16.83 13.86
CA LYS A 53 11.88 -17.08 13.38
C LYS A 53 12.09 -16.49 11.98
N ASP A 54 13.33 -16.22 11.62
CA ASP A 54 13.74 -15.80 10.27
C ASP A 54 13.16 -16.69 9.17
N ILE A 55 13.20 -18.01 9.35
CA ILE A 55 12.70 -19.00 8.40
C ILE A 55 11.20 -18.83 8.13
N TYR A 56 10.40 -18.49 9.15
CA TYR A 56 8.96 -18.30 9.01
C TYR A 56 8.64 -17.00 8.27
N ILE A 57 9.44 -15.95 8.49
CA ILE A 57 9.36 -14.69 7.75
C ILE A 57 9.76 -14.89 6.28
N ASN A 58 10.59 -15.90 5.99
CA ASN A 58 10.95 -16.33 4.64
C ASN A 58 9.91 -17.24 3.98
N GLY A 59 8.84 -17.60 4.69
CA GLY A 59 7.71 -18.37 4.17
C GLY A 59 7.76 -19.87 4.44
N GLU A 60 8.63 -20.32 5.33
CA GLU A 60 8.51 -21.64 5.95
C GLU A 60 7.22 -21.72 6.78
N GLU A 61 6.74 -22.95 6.93
CA GLU A 61 5.50 -23.23 7.64
C GLU A 61 5.73 -23.20 9.16
N PHE A 62 4.74 -22.71 9.89
CA PHE A 62 4.75 -22.70 11.35
C PHE A 62 3.36 -22.95 11.91
N PHE A 63 3.29 -23.18 13.21
CA PHE A 63 2.03 -23.43 13.90
C PHE A 63 1.71 -22.28 14.85
N MET A 64 0.47 -21.80 14.79
CA MET A 64 -0.13 -20.92 15.79
C MET A 64 -1.45 -21.53 16.22
N ASP A 65 -1.65 -21.75 17.52
CA ASP A 65 -2.87 -22.36 18.09
C ASP A 65 -3.27 -23.68 17.39
N ASN A 66 -2.31 -24.58 17.17
CA ASN A 66 -2.48 -25.84 16.42
C ASN A 66 -2.99 -25.67 14.98
N LYS A 67 -2.90 -24.46 14.40
CA LYS A 67 -3.22 -24.19 13.00
C LYS A 67 -1.93 -23.94 12.25
N LYS A 68 -1.76 -24.68 11.15
CA LYS A 68 -0.69 -24.49 10.18
C LYS A 68 -0.83 -23.11 9.51
N MET A 69 0.23 -22.32 9.55
CA MET A 69 0.33 -20.97 9.02
C MET A 69 1.52 -20.87 8.07
N GLN A 70 1.44 -19.96 7.10
CA GLN A 70 2.55 -19.62 6.21
C GLN A 70 2.40 -18.16 5.77
N ILE A 71 3.52 -17.48 5.57
CA ILE A 71 3.56 -16.10 5.07
C ILE A 71 4.23 -16.08 3.69
N LYS A 72 3.66 -15.39 2.71
CA LYS A 72 4.28 -15.19 1.40
C LYS A 72 4.31 -13.71 1.04
N ILE A 73 5.46 -13.22 0.59
CA ILE A 73 5.58 -11.85 0.07
C ILE A 73 4.82 -11.75 -1.24
N ILE A 74 4.02 -10.71 -1.38
CA ILE A 74 3.27 -10.43 -2.60
C ILE A 74 4.09 -9.48 -3.47
N GLN A 75 4.27 -9.89 -4.72
CA GLN A 75 4.92 -9.07 -5.75
C GLN A 75 3.86 -8.43 -6.64
N CYS A 76 4.08 -7.19 -7.03
CA CYS A 76 3.23 -6.56 -8.03
C CYS A 76 3.34 -7.37 -9.33
N PRO A 77 2.20 -7.73 -9.97
CA PRO A 77 2.24 -8.31 -11.30
C PRO A 77 3.04 -7.42 -12.26
N LYS A 78 3.82 -8.03 -13.15
CA LYS A 78 4.55 -7.28 -14.17
C LYS A 78 3.55 -6.59 -15.10
N ASP A 79 3.78 -5.32 -15.39
CA ASP A 79 3.00 -4.61 -16.40
C ASP A 79 3.14 -5.32 -17.75
N LYS A 80 2.01 -5.56 -18.42
CA LYS A 80 2.02 -5.96 -19.82
C LYS A 80 2.35 -4.72 -20.63
N ASN A 81 3.64 -4.48 -20.93
CA ASN A 81 4.16 -3.39 -21.78
C ASN A 81 3.16 -2.25 -21.99
N ILE A 82 2.91 -1.48 -20.92
CA ILE A 82 2.24 -0.19 -21.09
C ILE A 82 3.38 0.73 -21.49
N ASP A 83 3.51 0.98 -22.80
CA ASP A 83 4.37 2.03 -23.31
C ASP A 83 3.81 3.37 -22.84
N PHE A 84 4.18 3.79 -21.63
CA PHE A 84 3.80 5.09 -21.07
C PHE A 84 4.31 6.25 -21.95
N ASP A 85 5.33 6.00 -22.78
CA ASP A 85 5.85 6.94 -23.78
C ASP A 85 4.93 7.09 -25.00
N ASN A 86 4.10 6.08 -25.31
CA ASN A 86 3.11 6.09 -26.40
C ASN A 86 1.71 6.48 -25.93
N LEU A 87 1.51 6.76 -24.64
CA LEU A 87 0.33 7.49 -24.18
C LEU A 87 0.47 8.95 -24.62
N SER A 88 0.22 9.20 -25.91
CA SER A 88 -0.08 10.53 -26.41
C SER A 88 -1.32 11.01 -25.64
N ILE A 89 -1.10 11.78 -24.58
CA ILE A 89 -2.15 12.60 -23.98
C ILE A 89 -2.66 13.45 -25.12
N ASP A 90 -3.84 13.10 -25.60
CA ASP A 90 -4.53 13.82 -26.64
C ASP A 90 -4.92 15.18 -26.03
N LYS A 91 -3.97 16.13 -26.08
CA LYS A 91 -4.10 17.54 -25.62
C LYS A 91 -5.24 18.27 -26.34
N THR A 92 -5.91 17.58 -27.26
CA THR A 92 -7.05 18.05 -28.04
C THR A 92 -8.34 18.16 -27.22
N LYS A 93 -8.47 17.48 -26.05
CA LYS A 93 -9.64 17.68 -25.17
C LYS A 93 -9.54 18.89 -24.23
N GLU A 94 -8.35 19.43 -23.96
CA GLU A 94 -8.21 20.65 -23.13
C GLU A 94 -8.68 21.93 -23.84
N LYS A 95 -8.70 21.96 -25.18
CA LYS A 95 -9.19 23.14 -25.93
C LYS A 95 -10.72 23.15 -26.13
N ASN A 96 -11.41 22.02 -26.00
CA ASN A 96 -12.88 21.98 -26.13
C ASN A 96 -13.63 22.16 -24.80
N LEU A 97 -12.99 21.99 -23.64
CA LEU A 97 -13.58 22.36 -22.34
C LEU A 97 -13.50 23.88 -22.07
N LYS A 98 -12.57 24.61 -22.70
CA LYS A 98 -12.45 26.08 -22.55
C LYS A 98 -13.43 26.90 -23.39
N LYS A 99 -14.18 26.29 -24.33
CA LYS A 99 -15.21 27.01 -25.12
C LYS A 99 -16.63 26.86 -24.59
N LYS A 100 -16.91 25.94 -23.66
CA LYS A 100 -18.24 25.76 -23.05
C LYS A 100 -18.44 26.53 -21.73
N SER A 101 -17.37 27.01 -21.09
CA SER A 101 -17.41 27.72 -19.81
C SER A 101 -17.45 29.26 -19.92
N LYS A 102 -17.93 29.81 -21.04
CA LYS A 102 -18.21 31.26 -21.19
C LYS A 102 -19.70 31.62 -21.26
N LYS A 103 -20.62 30.68 -21.04
CA LYS A 103 -22.06 30.95 -21.14
C LYS A 103 -22.91 30.71 -19.90
N GLU A 104 -22.34 30.23 -18.79
CA GLU A 104 -23.09 30.09 -17.55
C GLU A 104 -22.39 30.83 -16.41
N GLU A 105 -22.43 32.15 -16.52
CA GLU A 105 -22.65 32.99 -15.36
C GLU A 105 -23.89 32.48 -14.61
N LYS A 106 -23.69 32.23 -13.31
CA LYS A 106 -24.67 32.00 -12.21
C LYS A 106 -24.68 30.56 -11.69
N GLN A 107 -23.80 30.25 -10.73
CA GLN A 107 -24.15 30.09 -9.30
C GLN A 107 -23.01 29.47 -8.47
N LYS A 108 -22.65 30.21 -7.41
CA LYS A 108 -22.16 29.79 -6.08
C LYS A 108 -20.82 29.02 -5.96
N ASN A 109 -19.80 29.80 -5.57
CA ASN A 109 -18.66 29.49 -4.69
C ASN A 109 -18.43 28.02 -4.30
N ALA A 110 -17.52 27.37 -5.03
CA ALA A 110 -16.67 26.34 -4.44
C ALA A 110 -15.24 26.57 -4.97
N GLU A 111 -14.34 26.99 -4.09
CA GLU A 111 -12.94 27.24 -4.41
C GLU A 111 -12.22 25.88 -4.53
N ILE A 112 -11.88 25.48 -5.76
CA ILE A 112 -11.14 24.24 -6.02
C ILE A 112 -9.66 24.53 -5.81
N ILE A 113 -9.10 24.04 -4.71
CA ILE A 113 -7.67 24.17 -4.40
C ILE A 113 -6.93 22.96 -4.98
N SER A 114 -5.90 23.18 -5.80
CA SER A 114 -5.02 22.12 -6.28
C SER A 114 -4.09 21.66 -5.15
N PHE A 115 -3.90 20.35 -4.99
CA PHE A 115 -2.96 19.77 -4.02
C PHE A 115 -1.50 20.23 -4.24
N ALA A 116 -1.17 20.72 -5.44
CA ALA A 116 0.13 21.31 -5.73
C ALA A 116 0.34 22.66 -5.02
N ASP A 117 -0.73 23.42 -4.80
CA ASP A 117 -0.68 24.77 -4.22
C ASP A 117 -0.49 24.74 -2.69
N ILE A 118 -0.92 23.66 -2.03
CA ILE A 118 -0.73 23.43 -0.59
C ILE A 118 0.75 23.20 -0.23
N LYS A 119 1.56 22.65 -1.15
CA LYS A 119 2.98 22.38 -0.87
C LYS A 119 3.86 23.63 -0.96
N LYS A 120 3.50 24.61 -1.80
CA LYS A 120 4.24 25.88 -1.91
C LYS A 120 4.02 26.81 -0.72
N THR A 121 2.88 26.71 -0.04
CA THR A 121 2.55 27.59 1.10
C THR A 121 3.29 27.23 2.39
N LYS A 122 3.78 25.98 2.55
CA LYS A 122 4.52 25.55 3.75
C LYS A 122 6.02 25.87 3.75
N GLN A 123 6.62 26.23 2.61
CA GLN A 123 8.05 26.54 2.53
C GLN A 123 8.39 28.04 2.64
N LYS A 124 7.40 28.93 2.77
CA LYS A 124 7.61 30.38 2.95
C LYS A 124 7.33 30.92 4.36
N LYS A 125 7.20 30.04 5.36
CA LYS A 125 7.09 30.41 6.78
C LYS A 125 8.13 29.66 7.60
N GLN A 126 9.39 30.01 7.40
CA GLN A 126 10.46 30.05 8.40
C GLN A 126 11.37 31.21 8.04
#